data_AF-A0A259SRE0-F1
#
_entry.id   AF-A0A259SRE0-F1
#
_cell.length_a   1.000
_cell.length_b   1.000
_cell.length_c   1.000
_cell.angle_alpha   90.00
_cell.angle_beta   90.00
_cell.angle_gamma   90.00
#
_symmetry.space_group_name_H-M   'P 1'
#
loop_
_entity.id
_entity.type
_entity.pdbx_description
1 polymer ?
#
loop_
_entity_poly.entity_id
_entity_poly.type
_entity_poly.pdbx_seq_one_letter_code
_entity_poly.pdbx_strand_id
1 'polypeptide(L)'
;MRTRCRGSWWSGSRPSCPCGSGRPRRTAARRGWGSDVTGAGRTAVPVTIGAPRPAPEAMPGGPSGRRGDPLVDTFGRVHRDLRISLTDRCSLRCTYCMPAEGMAWLAAPSILSADEIVRVARVCAQDGITTFRLTGGEPLLRPDLVDLVARLSALRGPSGDPVQVAMTTNGIRLGAVLDQLVAAGLHRLNISLDTLRPDRFHALTRRDRLDDVLEGIAAAAASPLRPLKLNAVAMRGVNDDELVDLVEFAVAHGAQMRFIEQMPLDAGHTWDRGRMVTRDEMLAALAERWTLTPLPGRGGAPAETFLLDGGPDRVGVIAAVTAPFCGACDRLRLTADGQLRSCLFATSELDLRSVLRDQPGLDGL
;
A
#
# COMPACT_ATOMS: atom_id res chain seq x y z
N MET A 1 -9.22 -29.21 -44.08
CA MET A 1 -9.43 -29.25 -45.54
C MET A 1 -10.75 -28.55 -45.84
N ARG A 2 -10.76 -27.54 -46.76
CA ARG A 2 -11.88 -26.64 -47.17
C ARG A 2 -12.23 -25.55 -46.13
N THR A 3 -11.75 -24.30 -46.17
CA THR A 3 -11.87 -23.17 -47.13
C THR A 3 -13.29 -22.85 -47.61
N ARG A 4 -13.86 -21.71 -47.18
CA ARG A 4 -14.13 -20.52 -48.03
C ARG A 4 -14.73 -19.32 -47.27
N CYS A 5 -14.15 -18.15 -47.54
CA CYS A 5 -14.67 -16.81 -47.30
C CYS A 5 -15.84 -16.45 -48.25
N ARG A 6 -16.70 -15.50 -47.84
CA ARG A 6 -17.00 -14.20 -48.51
C ARG A 6 -18.36 -13.64 -48.03
N GLY A 7 -18.45 -12.32 -47.84
CA GLY A 7 -19.74 -11.64 -47.70
C GLY A 7 -19.70 -10.23 -47.07
N SER A 8 -18.93 -9.31 -47.65
CA SER A 8 -18.97 -7.87 -47.37
C SER A 8 -20.01 -7.16 -48.25
N TRP A 9 -20.95 -6.38 -47.72
CA TRP A 9 -21.59 -5.23 -48.39
C TRP A 9 -22.30 -4.38 -47.32
N TRP A 10 -21.91 -3.11 -47.15
CA TRP A 10 -22.76 -1.92 -47.32
C TRP A 10 -21.91 -0.65 -47.14
N SER A 11 -22.19 0.30 -48.02
CA SER A 11 -21.40 1.46 -48.41
C SER A 11 -22.15 2.75 -48.10
N GLY A 12 -21.38 3.85 -47.97
CA GLY A 12 -21.85 5.24 -48.17
C GLY A 12 -21.95 6.08 -46.90
N SER A 13 -21.58 7.36 -46.84
CA SER A 13 -20.82 8.27 -47.71
C SER A 13 -20.76 9.62 -46.96
N ARG A 14 -19.60 10.30 -47.00
CA ARG A 14 -19.43 11.69 -46.54
C ARG A 14 -20.12 12.69 -47.48
N PRO A 15 -20.34 13.93 -47.02
CA PRO A 15 -19.84 15.06 -47.80
C PRO A 15 -19.17 16.15 -46.95
N SER A 16 -18.41 16.99 -47.65
CA SER A 16 -17.46 18.01 -47.20
C SER A 16 -17.87 19.42 -47.66
N CYS A 17 -17.64 20.43 -46.79
CA CYS A 17 -17.28 21.86 -47.03
C CYS A 17 -18.18 22.76 -47.93
N PRO A 18 -18.25 24.11 -47.72
CA PRO A 18 -17.09 25.01 -47.90
C PRO A 18 -17.02 26.30 -47.03
N CYS A 19 -15.98 27.06 -47.34
CA CYS A 19 -15.31 28.22 -46.73
C CYS A 19 -15.84 29.62 -47.14
N GLY A 20 -15.37 30.67 -46.44
CA GLY A 20 -15.34 32.09 -46.90
C GLY A 20 -15.65 33.11 -45.78
N SER A 21 -14.68 33.77 -45.14
CA SER A 21 -13.96 35.02 -45.53
C SER A 21 -14.67 36.33 -45.12
N GLY A 22 -13.98 37.19 -44.34
CA GLY A 22 -14.33 38.62 -44.23
C GLY A 22 -13.89 39.32 -42.94
N ARG A 23 -12.72 39.98 -42.95
CA ARG A 23 -12.39 41.08 -42.02
C ARG A 23 -13.01 42.39 -42.55
N PRO A 24 -13.29 43.36 -41.65
CA PRO A 24 -12.51 44.60 -41.74
C PRO A 24 -12.13 45.21 -40.38
N ARG A 25 -11.06 46.02 -40.41
CA ARG A 25 -10.56 46.91 -39.34
C ARG A 25 -11.30 48.26 -39.39
N ARG A 26 -11.54 48.89 -38.23
CA ARG A 26 -11.56 50.36 -37.96
C ARG A 26 -11.74 50.60 -36.45
N THR A 27 -10.67 50.94 -35.72
CA THR A 27 -10.28 52.29 -35.23
C THR A 27 -11.28 53.02 -34.31
N ALA A 28 -10.92 53.03 -33.02
CA ALA A 28 -10.92 54.13 -32.04
C ALA A 28 -12.19 54.98 -31.80
N ALA A 29 -12.65 54.99 -30.54
CA ALA A 29 -12.70 56.21 -29.71
C ALA A 29 -13.00 55.88 -28.24
N ARG A 30 -12.42 56.71 -27.37
CA ARG A 30 -12.47 56.69 -25.90
C ARG A 30 -13.76 57.30 -25.34
N ARG A 31 -13.91 57.10 -24.01
CA ARG A 31 -14.85 57.68 -23.02
C ARG A 31 -16.12 56.83 -22.88
N GLY A 32 -16.51 56.31 -21.73
CA GLY A 32 -16.17 56.57 -20.33
C GLY A 32 -17.48 56.50 -19.52
N TRP A 33 -17.37 56.12 -18.24
CA TRP A 33 -18.44 55.89 -17.23
C TRP A 33 -18.89 54.41 -17.20
N GLY A 34 -18.73 53.63 -16.14
CA GLY A 34 -18.46 53.93 -14.73
C GLY A 34 -19.55 53.27 -13.88
N SER A 35 -19.25 52.11 -13.28
CA SER A 35 -19.79 51.64 -11.99
C SER A 35 -19.23 50.25 -11.67
N ASP A 36 -18.19 50.28 -10.84
CA ASP A 36 -18.04 49.48 -9.61
C ASP A 36 -18.43 48.00 -9.60
N VAL A 37 -17.40 47.14 -9.68
CA VAL A 37 -17.21 46.05 -8.69
C VAL A 37 -15.71 45.95 -8.38
N THR A 38 -15.31 46.54 -7.25
CA THR A 38 -14.09 46.21 -6.49
C THR A 38 -14.19 44.74 -6.06
N GLY A 39 -13.21 43.85 -6.23
CA GLY A 39 -11.82 43.92 -5.79
C GLY A 39 -11.57 42.72 -4.85
N ALA A 40 -10.89 41.67 -5.34
CA ALA A 40 -10.18 40.70 -4.51
C ALA A 40 -9.12 40.00 -5.36
N GLY A 41 -7.88 40.48 -5.23
CA GLY A 41 -6.71 39.89 -5.88
C GLY A 41 -6.47 38.47 -5.39
N ARG A 42 -6.08 37.58 -6.31
CA ARG A 42 -5.56 36.25 -5.99
C ARG A 42 -4.18 36.42 -5.36
N THR A 43 -4.11 36.46 -4.04
CA THR A 43 -2.87 36.33 -3.28
C THR A 43 -2.50 34.85 -3.23
N ALA A 44 -1.44 34.47 -3.93
CA ALA A 44 -0.75 33.21 -3.68
C ALA A 44 -0.11 33.31 -2.29
N VAL A 45 -0.61 32.54 -1.32
CA VAL A 45 0.03 32.39 -0.01
C VAL A 45 1.16 31.39 -0.18
N PRO A 46 2.44 31.77 -0.02
CA PRO A 46 3.52 30.81 -0.02
C PRO A 46 3.34 29.92 1.22
N VAL A 47 3.28 28.60 0.99
CA VAL A 47 3.39 27.63 2.09
C VAL A 47 4.84 27.63 2.53
N THR A 48 5.14 28.39 3.58
CA THR A 48 6.42 28.30 4.27
C THR A 48 6.48 26.93 4.93
N ILE A 49 7.29 26.02 4.39
CA ILE A 49 7.68 24.80 5.09
C ILE A 49 8.44 25.28 6.33
N GLY A 50 7.80 25.21 7.50
CA GLY A 50 8.42 25.56 8.76
C GLY A 50 9.72 24.78 8.94
N ALA A 51 10.74 25.43 9.51
CA ALA A 51 12.00 24.78 9.83
C ALA A 51 11.75 23.49 10.64
N PRO A 52 12.52 22.42 10.41
CA PRO A 52 12.38 21.18 11.17
C PRO A 52 12.46 21.52 12.66
N ARG A 53 11.41 21.11 13.38
CA ARG A 53 11.37 21.28 14.84
C ARG A 53 12.57 20.51 15.40
N PRO A 54 13.35 21.08 16.33
CA PRO A 54 14.45 20.34 16.94
C PRO A 54 13.93 19.01 17.47
N ALA A 55 14.72 17.95 17.25
CA ALA A 55 14.42 16.63 17.77
C ALA A 55 14.07 16.77 19.27
N PRO A 56 13.02 16.09 19.77
CA PRO A 56 12.74 16.11 21.19
C PRO A 56 14.02 15.73 21.94
N GLU A 57 14.45 16.56 22.90
CA GLU A 57 15.56 16.25 23.77
C GLU A 57 15.37 14.84 24.33
N ALA A 58 16.40 14.02 24.19
CA ALA A 58 16.39 12.67 24.71
C ALA A 58 16.01 12.73 26.20
N MET A 59 14.87 12.13 26.55
CA MET A 59 14.44 11.98 27.93
C MET A 59 15.59 11.41 28.76
N PRO A 60 16.08 12.12 29.80
CA PRO A 60 17.09 11.56 30.68
C PRO A 60 16.47 10.36 31.40
N GLY A 61 16.98 9.16 31.11
CA GLY A 61 16.53 7.90 31.75
C GLY A 61 15.68 6.95 30.88
N GLY A 62 15.67 7.08 29.55
CA GLY A 62 15.12 6.04 28.67
C GLY A 62 15.83 4.69 28.84
N PRO A 63 15.17 3.55 28.58
CA PRO A 63 15.75 2.22 28.80
C PRO A 63 17.09 2.11 28.06
N SER A 64 18.13 1.79 28.83
CA SER A 64 19.49 1.53 28.36
C SER A 64 19.58 0.18 27.66
N GLY A 65 18.88 0.03 26.53
CA GLY A 65 19.02 -1.16 25.69
C GLY A 65 20.46 -1.27 25.20
N ARG A 66 21.10 -2.40 25.46
CA ARG A 66 22.37 -2.74 24.79
C ARG A 66 22.05 -3.14 23.35
N ARG A 67 22.98 -2.91 22.43
CA ARG A 67 22.87 -3.47 21.07
C ARG A 67 22.67 -4.98 21.18
N GLY A 68 21.68 -5.52 20.46
CA GLY A 68 21.31 -6.93 20.56
C GLY A 68 20.15 -7.23 21.52
N ASP A 69 19.75 -6.28 22.36
CA ASP A 69 18.53 -6.42 23.17
C ASP A 69 17.28 -6.25 22.30
N PRO A 70 16.17 -6.97 22.60
CA PRO A 70 14.92 -6.77 21.90
C PRO A 70 14.41 -5.32 22.01
N LEU A 71 13.85 -4.81 20.91
CA LEU A 71 13.16 -3.51 20.90
C LEU A 71 11.84 -3.60 21.68
N VAL A 72 11.85 -3.15 22.95
CA VAL A 72 10.67 -3.13 23.83
C VAL A 72 10.18 -1.69 24.03
N ASP A 73 8.89 -1.47 23.86
CA ASP A 73 8.28 -0.16 24.10
C ASP A 73 7.77 0.03 25.54
N THR A 74 7.24 1.22 25.81
CA THR A 74 6.70 1.61 27.13
C THR A 74 5.46 0.83 27.55
N PHE A 75 4.85 0.06 26.66
CA PHE A 75 3.72 -0.84 26.95
C PHE A 75 4.19 -2.29 27.14
N GLY A 76 5.50 -2.56 27.11
CA GLY A 76 6.08 -3.89 27.23
C GLY A 76 5.94 -4.75 25.96
N ARG A 77 5.61 -4.14 24.82
CA ARG A 77 5.48 -4.87 23.54
C ARG A 77 6.86 -5.02 22.91
N VAL A 78 7.17 -6.22 22.44
CA VAL A 78 8.41 -6.51 21.72
C VAL A 78 8.18 -6.33 20.22
N HIS A 79 8.91 -5.44 19.58
CA HIS A 79 8.81 -5.23 18.14
C HIS A 79 9.54 -6.33 17.37
N ARG A 80 8.87 -6.89 16.35
CA ARG A 80 9.38 -8.01 15.54
C ARG A 80 9.18 -7.84 14.03
N ASP A 81 8.29 -6.95 13.59
CA ASP A 81 7.98 -6.68 12.17
C ASP A 81 8.30 -5.21 11.84
N LEU A 82 9.22 -4.99 10.90
CA LEU A 82 9.51 -3.66 10.36
C LEU A 82 8.89 -3.54 8.97
N ARG A 83 7.92 -2.63 8.84
CA ARG A 83 7.30 -2.27 7.57
C ARG A 83 8.11 -1.18 6.88
N ILE A 84 8.67 -1.48 5.72
CA ILE A 84 9.56 -0.59 4.96
C ILE A 84 8.83 -0.09 3.71
N SER A 85 8.58 1.22 3.65
CA SER A 85 8.03 1.88 2.46
C SER A 85 9.15 2.21 1.49
N LEU A 86 9.14 1.59 0.32
CA LEU A 86 10.23 1.67 -0.65
C LEU A 86 10.13 2.86 -1.61
N THR A 87 8.92 3.37 -1.78
CA THR A 87 8.56 4.49 -2.64
C THR A 87 7.22 5.04 -2.17
N ASP A 88 6.89 6.25 -2.57
CA ASP A 88 5.57 6.86 -2.44
C ASP A 88 4.71 6.69 -3.71
N ARG A 89 5.32 6.31 -4.84
CA ARG A 89 4.64 6.13 -6.13
C ARG A 89 3.80 4.86 -6.16
N CYS A 90 2.66 4.92 -6.83
CA CYS A 90 1.80 3.77 -7.08
C CYS A 90 1.34 3.75 -8.55
N SER A 91 1.09 2.56 -9.11
CA SER A 91 0.49 2.41 -10.45
C SER A 91 -1.03 2.64 -10.44
N LEU A 92 -1.68 2.48 -9.28
CA LEU A 92 -3.10 2.69 -9.05
C LEU A 92 -3.38 4.04 -8.34
N ARG A 93 -4.63 4.49 -8.35
CA ARG A 93 -5.13 5.70 -7.68
C ARG A 93 -6.40 5.40 -6.89
N CYS A 94 -6.32 4.39 -6.01
CA CYS A 94 -7.46 3.90 -5.24
C CYS A 94 -8.15 5.02 -4.45
N THR A 95 -9.47 5.13 -4.57
CA THR A 95 -10.26 6.23 -3.97
C THR A 95 -10.07 6.36 -2.45
N TYR A 96 -9.87 5.24 -1.74
CA TYR A 96 -9.63 5.23 -0.29
C TYR A 96 -8.17 5.48 0.12
N CYS A 97 -7.24 5.57 -0.83
CA CYS A 97 -5.80 5.67 -0.56
C CYS A 97 -5.19 6.96 -1.10
N MET A 98 -5.59 7.38 -2.30
CA MET A 98 -4.97 8.50 -3.01
C MET A 98 -6.00 9.38 -3.73
N PRO A 99 -5.87 10.72 -3.65
CA PRO A 99 -6.72 11.65 -4.41
C PRO A 99 -6.63 11.42 -5.93
N ALA A 100 -7.66 11.88 -6.65
CA ALA A 100 -7.79 11.66 -8.10
C ALA A 100 -6.67 12.32 -8.89
N GLU A 101 -6.29 13.52 -8.44
CA GLU A 101 -5.23 14.35 -8.99
C GLU A 101 -3.83 13.75 -8.73
N GLY A 102 -3.74 12.72 -7.88
CA GLY A 102 -2.50 12.15 -7.39
C GLY A 102 -1.87 12.99 -6.28
N MET A 103 -0.70 12.56 -5.79
CA MET A 103 0.07 13.32 -4.80
C MET A 103 1.31 13.93 -5.43
N ALA A 104 1.82 15.01 -4.84
CA ALA A 104 3.15 15.51 -5.16
C ALA A 104 4.17 14.47 -4.71
N TRP A 105 4.79 13.78 -5.66
CA TRP A 105 5.75 12.73 -5.36
C TRP A 105 7.01 13.30 -4.74
N LEU A 106 7.61 12.53 -3.85
CA LEU A 106 8.93 12.78 -3.32
C LEU A 106 9.94 12.88 -4.46
N ALA A 107 10.82 13.88 -4.37
CA ALA A 107 11.97 13.98 -5.24
C ALA A 107 12.85 12.73 -5.02
N ALA A 108 13.47 12.21 -6.08
CA ALA A 108 14.29 11.00 -5.99
C ALA A 108 15.37 11.06 -4.89
N PRO A 109 16.08 12.18 -4.66
CA PRO A 109 17.05 12.29 -3.57
C PRO A 109 16.44 12.18 -2.18
N SER A 110 15.14 12.43 -2.01
CA SER A 110 14.47 12.34 -0.71
C SER A 110 14.16 10.89 -0.31
N ILE A 111 14.12 9.96 -1.27
CA ILE A 111 13.84 8.55 -1.02
C ILE A 111 15.12 7.84 -0.54
N LEU A 112 14.99 6.90 0.39
CA LEU A 112 16.12 6.08 0.85
C LEU A 112 16.65 5.15 -0.27
N SER A 113 17.98 5.12 -0.40
CA SER A 113 18.68 4.18 -1.27
C SER A 113 18.60 2.74 -0.71
N ALA A 114 18.93 1.74 -1.52
CA ALA A 114 19.00 0.36 -1.04
C ALA A 114 20.05 0.20 0.08
N ASP A 115 21.18 0.91 -0.03
CA ASP A 115 22.24 0.87 0.99
C ASP A 115 21.77 1.44 2.32
N GLU A 116 21.04 2.55 2.29
CA GLU A 116 20.45 3.16 3.47
C GLU A 116 19.41 2.24 4.12
N ILE A 117 18.54 1.62 3.32
CA ILE A 117 17.53 0.67 3.81
C ILE A 117 18.20 -0.54 4.45
N VAL A 118 19.22 -1.12 3.80
CA VAL A 118 19.94 -2.30 4.31
C VAL A 118 20.71 -1.95 5.59
N ARG A 119 21.28 -0.75 5.69
CA ARG A 119 21.94 -0.29 6.92
C ARG A 119 20.98 -0.23 8.10
N VAL A 120 19.79 0.37 7.90
CA VAL A 120 18.75 0.40 8.95
C VAL A 120 18.27 -1.00 9.28
N ALA A 121 17.94 -1.81 8.26
CA ALA A 121 17.45 -3.16 8.44
C ALA A 121 18.45 -4.05 9.17
N ARG A 122 19.76 -3.90 8.92
CA ARG A 122 20.81 -4.65 9.64
C ARG A 122 20.78 -4.36 11.14
N VAL A 123 20.70 -3.10 11.53
CA VAL A 123 20.60 -2.70 12.94
C VAL A 123 19.33 -3.28 13.56
N CYS A 124 18.19 -3.07 12.90
CA CYS A 124 16.91 -3.61 13.37
C CYS A 124 16.91 -5.14 13.51
N ALA A 125 17.54 -5.86 12.59
CA ALA A 125 17.68 -7.33 12.68
C ALA A 125 18.48 -7.73 13.91
N GLN A 126 19.61 -7.05 14.17
CA GLN A 126 20.43 -7.29 15.36
C GLN A 126 19.68 -6.97 16.66
N ASP A 127 18.78 -5.99 16.66
CA ASP A 127 17.92 -5.66 17.80
C ASP A 127 16.61 -6.51 17.86
N GLY A 128 16.57 -7.63 17.13
CA GLY A 128 15.53 -8.65 17.28
C GLY A 128 14.34 -8.56 16.32
N ILE A 129 14.35 -7.67 15.31
CA ILE A 129 13.36 -7.70 14.22
C ILE A 129 13.56 -8.96 13.38
N THR A 130 12.50 -9.75 13.24
CA THR A 130 12.53 -11.04 12.53
C THR A 130 11.85 -10.98 11.17
N THR A 131 11.01 -9.98 10.91
CA THR A 131 10.29 -9.82 9.65
C THR A 131 10.48 -8.43 9.05
N PHE A 132 10.89 -8.36 7.79
CA PHE A 132 10.87 -7.15 6.98
C PHE A 132 9.70 -7.20 6.00
N ARG A 133 8.76 -6.25 6.11
CA ARG A 133 7.61 -6.14 5.22
C ARG A 133 7.77 -4.99 4.25
N LEU A 134 8.04 -5.33 3.00
CA LEU A 134 8.17 -4.38 1.91
C LEU A 134 6.79 -3.90 1.44
N THR A 135 6.66 -2.59 1.32
CA THR A 135 5.48 -1.86 0.83
C THR A 135 5.98 -0.66 0.00
N GLY A 136 5.09 0.15 -0.53
CA GLY A 136 5.42 1.52 -0.92
C GLY A 136 4.18 2.41 -0.79
N GLY A 137 3.97 3.25 -1.81
CA GLY A 137 2.82 3.06 -2.69
C GLY A 137 2.85 1.63 -3.26
N GLU A 138 3.49 1.41 -4.42
CA GLU A 138 3.65 0.09 -5.04
C GLU A 138 5.14 -0.33 -5.13
N PRO A 139 5.58 -1.36 -4.37
CA PRO A 139 6.98 -1.78 -4.36
C PRO A 139 7.50 -2.27 -5.71
N LEU A 140 6.66 -2.89 -6.55
CA LEU A 140 7.07 -3.37 -7.88
C LEU A 140 7.42 -2.25 -8.88
N LEU A 141 7.27 -0.97 -8.49
CA LEU A 141 7.77 0.16 -9.28
C LEU A 141 9.25 0.47 -9.02
N ARG A 142 9.84 -0.11 -7.97
CA ARG A 142 11.23 0.13 -7.58
C ARG A 142 12.19 -0.71 -8.44
N PRO A 143 13.13 -0.10 -9.19
CA PRO A 143 13.99 -0.83 -10.14
C PRO A 143 14.94 -1.85 -9.50
N ASP A 144 15.47 -1.53 -8.33
CA ASP A 144 16.44 -2.32 -7.54
C ASP A 144 15.76 -3.28 -6.54
N LEU A 145 14.46 -3.57 -6.70
CA LEU A 145 13.70 -4.37 -5.73
C LEU A 145 14.28 -5.78 -5.52
N VAL A 146 14.67 -6.46 -6.59
CA VAL A 146 15.20 -7.84 -6.51
C VAL A 146 16.52 -7.86 -5.71
N ASP A 147 17.43 -6.93 -6.00
CA ASP A 147 18.69 -6.77 -5.25
C ASP A 147 18.40 -6.48 -3.78
N LEU A 148 17.49 -5.55 -3.50
CA LEU A 148 17.11 -5.21 -2.13
C LEU A 148 16.56 -6.42 -1.36
N VAL A 149 15.70 -7.24 -1.99
CA VAL A 149 15.19 -8.47 -1.37
C VAL A 149 16.33 -9.44 -1.04
N ALA A 150 17.27 -9.63 -1.96
CA ALA A 150 18.44 -10.51 -1.75
C ALA A 150 19.32 -10.03 -0.59
N ARG A 151 19.55 -8.71 -0.51
CA ARG A 151 20.37 -8.13 0.55
C ARG A 151 19.69 -8.20 1.91
N LEU A 152 18.37 -8.02 1.96
CA LEU A 152 17.59 -8.13 3.20
C LEU A 152 17.47 -9.58 3.66
N SER A 153 17.24 -10.54 2.75
CA SER A 153 17.13 -11.97 3.09
C SER A 153 18.45 -12.58 3.59
N ALA A 154 19.59 -11.96 3.24
CA ALA A 154 20.91 -12.31 3.75
C ALA A 154 21.16 -11.84 5.21
N LEU A 155 20.33 -10.95 5.76
CA LEU A 155 20.50 -10.48 7.14
C LEU A 155 20.18 -11.57 8.15
N ARG A 156 20.85 -11.50 9.30
CA ARG A 156 20.67 -12.42 10.43
C ARG A 156 20.39 -11.64 11.70
N GLY A 157 19.58 -12.21 12.57
CA GLY A 157 19.31 -11.68 13.91
C GLY A 157 20.46 -11.95 14.89
N PRO A 158 20.32 -11.54 16.16
CA PRO A 158 21.37 -11.68 17.18
C PRO A 158 21.75 -13.14 17.46
N SER A 159 20.80 -14.07 17.31
CA SER A 159 21.03 -15.51 17.48
C SER A 159 21.51 -16.22 16.20
N GLY A 160 21.73 -15.48 15.11
CA GLY A 160 22.12 -16.04 13.81
C GLY A 160 20.95 -16.54 12.95
N ASP A 161 19.70 -16.39 13.42
CA ASP A 161 18.51 -16.80 12.67
C ASP A 161 18.28 -15.90 11.43
N PRO A 162 17.79 -16.47 10.31
CA PRO A 162 17.44 -15.69 9.13
C PRO A 162 16.20 -14.85 9.34
N VAL A 163 16.25 -13.60 8.87
CA VAL A 163 15.07 -12.75 8.80
C VAL A 163 14.13 -13.18 7.66
N GLN A 164 12.85 -12.92 7.83
CA GLN A 164 11.81 -13.24 6.86
C GLN A 164 11.45 -11.99 6.06
N VAL A 165 11.60 -12.03 4.73
CA VAL A 165 11.19 -10.94 3.86
C VAL A 165 9.79 -11.22 3.33
N ALA A 166 8.87 -10.29 3.55
CA ALA A 166 7.51 -10.33 3.04
C ALA A 166 7.21 -9.08 2.20
N MET A 167 6.30 -9.18 1.23
CA MET A 167 5.92 -8.04 0.40
C MET A 167 4.40 -7.90 0.32
N THR A 168 3.92 -6.65 0.26
CA THR A 168 2.53 -6.31 -0.10
C THR A 168 2.52 -5.52 -1.41
N THR A 169 1.76 -5.97 -2.40
CA THR A 169 1.70 -5.38 -3.75
C THR A 169 0.27 -5.40 -4.30
N ASN A 170 -0.03 -4.59 -5.29
CA ASN A 170 -1.25 -4.72 -6.11
C ASN A 170 -1.16 -5.84 -7.16
N GLY A 171 0.02 -6.43 -7.42
CA GLY A 171 0.16 -7.60 -8.29
C GLY A 171 0.37 -7.32 -9.78
N ILE A 172 0.11 -6.10 -10.27
CA ILE A 172 0.08 -5.78 -11.72
C ILE A 172 1.38 -6.14 -12.46
N ARG A 173 2.53 -5.98 -11.83
CA ARG A 173 3.85 -6.26 -12.43
C ARG A 173 4.48 -7.56 -11.91
N LEU A 174 3.73 -8.33 -11.13
CA LEU A 174 4.30 -9.40 -10.32
C LEU A 174 4.83 -10.54 -11.19
N GLY A 175 4.05 -10.98 -12.17
CA GLY A 175 4.41 -12.12 -13.03
C GLY A 175 5.78 -11.99 -13.68
N ALA A 176 6.16 -10.77 -14.11
CA ALA A 176 7.44 -10.52 -14.78
C ALA A 176 8.69 -10.64 -13.88
N VAL A 177 8.54 -10.53 -12.55
CA VAL A 177 9.67 -10.48 -11.61
C VAL A 177 9.58 -11.51 -10.47
N LEU A 178 8.47 -12.24 -10.37
CA LEU A 178 8.19 -13.14 -9.24
C LEU A 178 9.28 -14.18 -9.03
N ASP A 179 9.71 -14.87 -10.09
CA ASP A 179 10.76 -15.90 -9.99
C ASP A 179 12.07 -15.33 -9.46
N GLN A 180 12.42 -14.11 -9.88
CA GLN A 180 13.62 -13.42 -9.39
C GLN A 180 13.48 -13.04 -7.91
N LEU A 181 12.28 -12.61 -7.49
CA LEU A 181 12.00 -12.30 -6.08
C LEU A 181 12.05 -13.57 -5.20
N VAL A 182 11.52 -14.69 -5.68
CA VAL A 182 11.60 -15.99 -5.00
C VAL A 182 13.06 -16.41 -4.87
N ALA A 183 13.84 -16.35 -5.95
CA ALA A 183 15.27 -16.67 -5.94
C ALA A 183 16.08 -15.74 -5.02
N ALA A 184 15.68 -14.47 -4.91
CA ALA A 184 16.26 -13.50 -3.98
C ALA A 184 15.89 -13.75 -2.51
N GLY A 185 15.00 -14.71 -2.21
CA GLY A 185 14.59 -15.02 -0.84
C GLY A 185 13.39 -14.21 -0.34
N LEU A 186 12.46 -13.83 -1.22
CA LEU A 186 11.12 -13.44 -0.79
C LEU A 186 10.42 -14.67 -0.18
N HIS A 187 9.87 -14.53 1.02
CA HIS A 187 9.26 -15.66 1.75
C HIS A 187 7.73 -15.63 1.71
N ARG A 188 7.12 -14.43 1.81
CA ARG A 188 5.66 -14.28 1.92
C ARG A 188 5.15 -13.14 1.06
N LEU A 189 3.96 -13.34 0.51
CA LEU A 189 3.33 -12.37 -0.38
C LEU A 189 1.90 -12.07 0.06
N ASN A 190 1.58 -10.78 0.08
CA ASN A 190 0.22 -10.28 0.17
C ASN A 190 -0.12 -9.52 -1.12
N ILE A 191 -1.26 -9.83 -1.73
CA ILE A 191 -1.75 -9.12 -2.91
C ILE A 191 -3.05 -8.40 -2.52
N SER A 192 -3.15 -7.11 -2.86
CA SER A 192 -4.38 -6.34 -2.67
C SER A 192 -5.31 -6.55 -3.87
N LEU A 193 -6.53 -7.04 -3.61
CA LEU A 193 -7.59 -7.25 -4.59
C LEU A 193 -8.93 -6.95 -3.92
N ASP A 194 -9.52 -5.79 -4.24
CA ASP A 194 -10.74 -5.31 -3.56
C ASP A 194 -12.04 -5.78 -4.24
N THR A 195 -12.01 -6.25 -5.49
CA THR A 195 -13.20 -6.65 -6.25
C THR A 195 -12.79 -7.54 -7.43
N LEU A 196 -13.69 -8.45 -7.82
CA LEU A 196 -13.55 -9.30 -9.01
C LEU A 196 -14.28 -8.69 -10.23
N ARG A 197 -15.01 -7.59 -10.04
CA ARG A 197 -15.79 -6.95 -11.11
C ARG A 197 -14.98 -5.85 -11.81
N PRO A 198 -14.77 -5.91 -13.13
CA PRO A 198 -13.92 -4.96 -13.85
C PRO A 198 -14.37 -3.48 -13.73
N ASP A 199 -15.67 -3.23 -13.80
CA ASP A 199 -16.26 -1.89 -13.67
C ASP A 199 -16.00 -1.29 -12.29
N ARG A 200 -16.17 -2.09 -11.24
CA ARG A 200 -15.88 -1.71 -9.85
C ARG A 200 -14.38 -1.51 -9.63
N PHE A 201 -13.55 -2.39 -10.19
CA PHE A 201 -12.09 -2.25 -10.11
C PHE A 201 -11.65 -0.92 -10.74
N HIS A 202 -12.17 -0.62 -11.93
CA HIS A 202 -11.87 0.64 -12.62
C HIS A 202 -12.36 1.86 -11.82
N ALA A 203 -13.60 1.82 -11.31
CA ALA A 203 -14.14 2.90 -10.49
C ALA A 203 -13.32 3.14 -9.20
N LEU A 204 -12.90 2.06 -8.55
CA LEU A 204 -12.16 2.09 -7.30
C LEU A 204 -10.72 2.56 -7.50
N THR A 205 -10.00 1.94 -8.45
CA THR A 205 -8.55 2.13 -8.63
C THR A 205 -8.20 3.23 -9.62
N ARG A 206 -9.20 3.70 -10.38
CA ARG A 206 -9.11 4.66 -11.50
C ARG A 206 -8.16 4.18 -12.61
N ARG A 207 -8.01 2.86 -12.75
CA ARG A 207 -7.19 2.18 -13.76
C ARG A 207 -7.85 0.88 -14.16
N ASP A 208 -7.80 0.57 -15.45
CA ASP A 208 -8.34 -0.67 -15.99
C ASP A 208 -7.21 -1.70 -16.10
N ARG A 209 -6.93 -2.39 -15.00
CA ARG A 209 -5.77 -3.30 -14.84
C ARG A 209 -6.12 -4.55 -14.02
N LEU A 210 -7.41 -4.92 -13.93
CA LEU A 210 -7.83 -6.07 -13.14
C LEU A 210 -7.19 -7.36 -13.69
N ASP A 211 -7.18 -7.52 -15.01
CA ASP A 211 -6.60 -8.69 -15.67
C ASP A 211 -5.14 -8.91 -15.28
N ASP A 212 -4.33 -7.85 -15.19
CA ASP A 212 -2.93 -7.94 -14.76
C ASP A 212 -2.80 -8.36 -13.28
N VAL A 213 -3.73 -7.92 -12.42
CA VAL A 213 -3.76 -8.34 -11.02
C VAL A 213 -4.08 -9.82 -10.93
N LEU A 214 -5.08 -10.29 -11.69
CA LEU A 214 -5.47 -11.70 -11.73
C LEU A 214 -4.35 -12.58 -12.29
N GLU A 215 -3.66 -12.14 -13.33
CA GLU A 215 -2.46 -12.81 -13.87
C GLU A 215 -1.35 -12.88 -12.80
N GLY A 216 -1.10 -11.78 -12.08
CA GLY A 216 -0.15 -11.74 -10.97
C GLY A 216 -0.51 -12.71 -9.85
N ILE A 217 -1.81 -12.84 -9.51
CA ILE A 217 -2.29 -13.80 -8.51
C ILE A 217 -2.12 -15.24 -9.00
N ALA A 218 -2.42 -15.53 -10.26
CA ALA A 218 -2.21 -16.85 -10.85
C ALA A 218 -0.72 -17.25 -10.80
N ALA A 219 0.19 -16.33 -11.16
CA ALA A 219 1.63 -16.53 -11.04
C ALA A 219 2.06 -16.77 -9.58
N ALA A 220 1.53 -15.99 -8.64
CA ALA A 220 1.78 -16.17 -7.22
C ALA A 220 1.30 -17.53 -6.70
N ALA A 221 0.12 -17.99 -7.15
CA ALA A 221 -0.44 -19.28 -6.78
C ALA A 221 0.43 -20.45 -7.29
N ALA A 222 0.99 -20.33 -8.50
CA ALA A 222 1.93 -21.31 -9.07
C ALA A 222 3.32 -21.30 -8.41
N SER A 223 3.67 -20.25 -7.67
CA SER A 223 4.95 -20.12 -6.97
C SER A 223 4.98 -20.92 -5.65
N PRO A 224 6.17 -21.20 -5.08
CA PRO A 224 6.29 -21.84 -3.78
C PRO A 224 5.96 -20.92 -2.58
N LEU A 225 5.65 -19.63 -2.81
CA LEU A 225 5.41 -18.67 -1.74
C LEU A 225 4.16 -19.05 -0.95
N ARG A 226 4.33 -19.43 0.31
CA ARG A 226 3.24 -19.74 1.24
C ARG A 226 3.49 -19.16 2.63
N PRO A 227 2.44 -18.74 3.36
CA PRO A 227 1.06 -18.58 2.88
C PRO A 227 0.93 -17.43 1.88
N LEU A 228 0.19 -17.64 0.80
CA LEU A 228 -0.27 -16.58 -0.10
C LEU A 228 -1.52 -15.94 0.50
N LYS A 229 -1.60 -14.61 0.50
CA LYS A 229 -2.73 -13.90 1.11
C LYS A 229 -3.28 -12.83 0.20
N LEU A 230 -4.59 -12.77 0.08
CA LEU A 230 -5.31 -11.69 -0.60
C LEU A 230 -5.91 -10.76 0.43
N ASN A 231 -5.86 -9.45 0.17
CA ASN A 231 -6.40 -8.43 1.06
C ASN A 231 -7.43 -7.59 0.32
N ALA A 232 -8.58 -7.37 0.94
CA ALA A 232 -9.60 -6.44 0.47
C ALA A 232 -10.01 -5.51 1.62
N VAL A 233 -10.16 -4.22 1.34
CA VAL A 233 -10.87 -3.31 2.23
C VAL A 233 -12.36 -3.47 1.95
N ALA A 234 -13.15 -3.85 2.95
CA ALA A 234 -14.59 -3.98 2.79
C ALA A 234 -15.25 -2.59 2.88
N MET A 235 -16.01 -2.23 1.85
CA MET A 235 -16.60 -0.92 1.65
C MET A 235 -18.07 -1.06 1.26
N ARG A 236 -18.94 -0.43 2.05
CA ARG A 236 -20.39 -0.54 1.90
C ARG A 236 -20.88 0.08 0.60
N GLY A 237 -21.71 -0.66 -0.13
CA GLY A 237 -22.23 -0.28 -1.44
C GLY A 237 -21.15 -0.27 -2.53
N VAL A 238 -20.00 -0.92 -2.30
CA VAL A 238 -18.90 -1.00 -3.26
C VAL A 238 -18.55 -2.46 -3.54
N ASN A 239 -18.13 -3.20 -2.52
CA ASN A 239 -17.70 -4.61 -2.63
C ASN A 239 -18.19 -5.48 -1.47
N ASP A 240 -19.07 -4.96 -0.62
CA ASP A 240 -19.68 -5.69 0.50
C ASP A 240 -20.58 -6.85 0.04
N ASP A 241 -21.04 -6.83 -1.21
CA ASP A 241 -21.73 -7.94 -1.85
C ASP A 241 -20.80 -9.00 -2.48
N GLU A 242 -19.48 -8.79 -2.49
CA GLU A 242 -18.48 -9.72 -3.06
C GLU A 242 -17.68 -10.49 -1.98
N LEU A 243 -18.03 -10.38 -0.69
CA LEU A 243 -17.26 -11.00 0.39
C LEU A 243 -17.12 -12.52 0.21
N VAL A 244 -18.21 -13.20 -0.13
CA VAL A 244 -18.21 -14.65 -0.40
C VAL A 244 -17.39 -14.96 -1.65
N ASP A 245 -17.66 -14.27 -2.76
CA ASP A 245 -16.97 -14.47 -4.04
C ASP A 245 -15.45 -14.32 -3.92
N LEU A 246 -14.98 -13.31 -3.16
CA LEU A 246 -13.57 -13.07 -2.91
C LEU A 246 -12.91 -14.18 -2.09
N VAL A 247 -13.61 -14.76 -1.11
CA VAL A 247 -13.11 -15.93 -0.37
C VAL A 247 -13.02 -17.15 -1.27
N GLU A 248 -14.07 -17.45 -2.05
CA GLU A 248 -14.06 -18.58 -2.99
C GLU A 248 -12.94 -18.44 -4.02
N PHE A 249 -12.74 -17.24 -4.56
CA PHE A 249 -11.64 -16.93 -5.46
C PHE A 249 -10.27 -17.16 -4.80
N ALA A 250 -10.08 -16.69 -3.56
CA ALA A 250 -8.82 -16.89 -2.84
C ALA A 250 -8.53 -18.38 -2.60
N VAL A 251 -9.53 -19.14 -2.15
CA VAL A 251 -9.43 -20.59 -1.91
C VAL A 251 -9.07 -21.33 -3.19
N ALA A 252 -9.70 -20.99 -4.32
CA ALA A 252 -9.40 -21.59 -5.62
C ALA A 252 -7.94 -21.37 -6.06
N HIS A 253 -7.26 -20.35 -5.54
CA HIS A 253 -5.85 -20.04 -5.79
C HIS A 253 -4.91 -20.48 -4.66
N GLY A 254 -5.40 -21.27 -3.69
CA GLY A 254 -4.62 -21.69 -2.53
C GLY A 254 -4.16 -20.52 -1.64
N ALA A 255 -4.91 -19.42 -1.66
CA ALA A 255 -4.64 -18.20 -0.91
C ALA A 255 -5.61 -18.03 0.27
N GLN A 256 -5.17 -17.31 1.28
CA GLN A 256 -6.00 -16.89 2.41
C GLN A 256 -6.57 -15.49 2.15
N MET A 257 -7.89 -15.36 2.06
CA MET A 257 -8.54 -14.05 1.98
C MET A 257 -8.51 -13.34 3.34
N ARG A 258 -8.28 -12.03 3.34
CA ARG A 258 -8.37 -11.18 4.53
C ARG A 258 -9.13 -9.89 4.24
N PHE A 259 -10.19 -9.67 4.98
CA PHE A 259 -10.96 -8.43 4.92
C PHE A 259 -10.45 -7.43 5.94
N ILE A 260 -10.46 -6.16 5.57
CA ILE A 260 -9.98 -5.05 6.38
C ILE A 260 -11.12 -4.06 6.55
N GLU A 261 -11.40 -3.70 7.80
CA GLU A 261 -12.27 -2.56 8.09
C GLU A 261 -11.65 -1.28 7.54
N GLN A 262 -12.45 -0.50 6.82
CA GLN A 262 -12.02 0.78 6.31
C GLN A 262 -11.57 1.69 7.48
N MET A 263 -10.32 2.15 7.43
CA MET A 263 -9.77 3.09 8.42
C MET A 263 -9.80 4.53 7.88
N PRO A 264 -9.84 5.55 8.75
CA PRO A 264 -9.72 6.95 8.37
C PRO A 264 -8.26 7.29 8.04
N LEU A 265 -7.77 6.75 6.93
CA LEU A 265 -6.42 7.00 6.40
C LEU A 265 -6.45 7.97 5.21
N ASP A 266 -7.63 8.48 4.84
CA ASP A 266 -7.83 9.25 3.63
C ASP A 266 -7.47 10.73 3.83
N ALA A 267 -6.71 11.26 2.87
CA ALA A 267 -6.37 12.68 2.81
C ALA A 267 -7.59 13.59 2.58
N GLY A 268 -8.75 13.01 2.24
CA GLY A 268 -9.98 13.74 1.91
C GLY A 268 -10.99 13.90 3.05
N HIS A 269 -10.76 13.32 4.23
CA HIS A 269 -11.73 13.29 5.35
C HIS A 269 -13.14 12.80 4.96
N THR A 270 -13.22 11.96 3.94
CA THR A 270 -14.45 11.36 3.40
C THR A 270 -14.85 10.08 4.13
N TRP A 271 -13.99 9.57 5.01
CA TRP A 271 -14.30 8.42 5.84
C TRP A 271 -15.45 8.70 6.82
N ASP A 272 -16.44 7.82 6.81
CA ASP A 272 -17.58 7.84 7.72
C ASP A 272 -17.72 6.48 8.41
N ARG A 273 -17.63 6.48 9.75
CA ARG A 273 -17.79 5.29 10.58
C ARG A 273 -19.12 4.60 10.35
N GLY A 274 -20.20 5.34 10.08
CA GLY A 274 -21.54 4.81 9.81
C GLY A 274 -21.64 4.07 8.48
N ARG A 275 -20.68 4.27 7.58
CA ARG A 275 -20.65 3.64 6.25
C ARG A 275 -19.61 2.52 6.13
N MET A 276 -18.86 2.24 7.19
CA MET A 276 -17.94 1.11 7.23
C MET A 276 -18.70 -0.21 7.25
N VAL A 277 -18.15 -1.25 6.63
CA VAL A 277 -18.57 -2.64 6.85
C VAL A 277 -17.81 -3.15 8.07
N THR A 278 -18.51 -3.53 9.12
CA THR A 278 -17.91 -3.95 10.38
C THR A 278 -17.43 -5.40 10.34
N ARG A 279 -16.54 -5.77 11.26
CA ARG A 279 -16.15 -7.16 11.52
C ARG A 279 -17.36 -8.10 11.60
N ASP A 280 -18.35 -7.74 12.39
CA ASP A 280 -19.50 -8.62 12.64
C ASP A 280 -20.39 -8.77 11.40
N GLU A 281 -20.54 -7.70 10.60
CA GLU A 281 -21.22 -7.79 9.30
C GLU A 281 -20.45 -8.68 8.30
N MET A 282 -19.12 -8.56 8.23
CA MET A 282 -18.30 -9.43 7.39
C MET A 282 -18.46 -10.89 7.82
N LEU A 283 -18.36 -11.17 9.12
CA LEU A 283 -18.51 -12.53 9.63
C LEU A 283 -19.93 -13.08 9.42
N ALA A 284 -20.96 -12.25 9.57
CA ALA A 284 -22.35 -12.65 9.31
C ALA A 284 -22.54 -13.03 7.83
N ALA A 285 -22.09 -12.19 6.90
CA ALA A 285 -22.18 -12.47 5.46
C ALA A 285 -21.42 -13.76 5.08
N LEU A 286 -20.24 -13.97 5.65
CA LEU A 286 -19.46 -15.20 5.41
C LEU A 286 -20.13 -16.43 6.06
N ALA A 287 -20.81 -16.26 7.19
CA ALA A 287 -21.50 -17.34 7.90
C ALA A 287 -22.75 -17.84 7.17
N GLU A 288 -23.29 -17.07 6.21
CA GLU A 288 -24.35 -17.55 5.31
C GLU A 288 -23.87 -18.70 4.41
N ARG A 289 -22.56 -18.75 4.14
CA ARG A 289 -21.94 -19.72 3.23
C ARG A 289 -21.09 -20.78 3.94
N TRP A 290 -20.41 -20.43 5.03
CA TRP A 290 -19.48 -21.32 5.73
C TRP A 290 -19.75 -21.40 7.22
N THR A 291 -19.45 -22.55 7.83
CA THR A 291 -19.28 -22.61 9.28
C THR A 291 -17.92 -22.02 9.66
N LEU A 292 -17.93 -20.86 10.34
CA LEU A 292 -16.71 -20.16 10.74
C LEU A 292 -16.24 -20.62 12.12
N THR A 293 -15.10 -21.30 12.20
CA THR A 293 -14.48 -21.68 13.48
C THR A 293 -13.30 -20.76 13.80
N PRO A 294 -13.35 -19.96 14.89
CA PRO A 294 -12.24 -19.06 15.23
C PRO A 294 -10.98 -19.84 15.59
N LEU A 295 -9.84 -19.40 15.07
CA LEU A 295 -8.54 -19.93 15.44
C LEU A 295 -7.93 -19.08 16.57
N PRO A 296 -7.63 -19.68 17.73
CA PRO A 296 -7.02 -18.95 18.84
C PRO A 296 -5.58 -18.56 18.53
N GLY A 297 -5.05 -17.58 19.27
CA GLY A 297 -3.62 -17.26 19.25
C GLY A 297 -3.17 -16.32 18.13
N ARG A 298 -3.93 -15.24 17.85
CA ARG A 298 -3.53 -14.22 16.85
C ARG A 298 -2.20 -13.53 17.15
N GLY A 299 -1.74 -13.52 18.41
CA GLY A 299 -0.50 -12.85 18.82
C GLY A 299 -0.49 -11.37 18.36
N GLY A 300 0.62 -10.94 17.76
CA GLY A 300 0.74 -9.62 17.13
C GLY A 300 0.14 -9.51 15.72
N ALA A 301 -0.42 -10.60 15.17
CA ALA A 301 -1.02 -10.55 13.84
C ALA A 301 -2.29 -9.68 13.85
N PRO A 302 -2.47 -8.80 12.85
CA PRO A 302 -3.61 -7.88 12.82
C PRO A 302 -4.94 -8.58 12.51
N ALA A 303 -4.91 -9.77 11.88
CA ALA A 303 -6.11 -10.48 11.47
C ALA A 303 -6.47 -11.54 12.52
N GLU A 304 -7.72 -11.52 12.99
CA GLU A 304 -8.35 -12.72 13.51
C GLU A 304 -8.55 -13.69 12.35
N THR A 305 -8.30 -14.99 12.57
CA THR A 305 -8.42 -16.00 11.52
C THR A 305 -9.49 -17.01 11.89
N PHE A 306 -10.28 -17.42 10.90
CA PHE A 306 -11.35 -18.39 11.02
C PHE A 306 -11.11 -19.52 10.01
N LEU A 307 -11.32 -20.77 10.43
CA LEU A 307 -11.42 -21.90 9.52
C LEU A 307 -12.78 -21.89 8.83
N LEU A 308 -12.79 -22.25 7.55
CA LEU A 308 -14.00 -22.46 6.76
C LEU A 308 -14.37 -23.95 6.83
N ASP A 309 -15.57 -24.27 7.28
CA ASP A 309 -16.12 -25.65 7.32
C ASP A 309 -15.21 -26.67 8.03
N GLY A 310 -14.45 -26.23 9.05
CA GLY A 310 -13.50 -27.07 9.78
C GLY A 310 -12.12 -27.19 9.14
N GLY A 311 -11.90 -26.61 7.96
CA GLY A 311 -10.61 -26.47 7.30
C GLY A 311 -10.42 -27.33 6.04
N PRO A 312 -9.25 -27.21 5.38
CA PRO A 312 -8.06 -26.47 5.82
C PRO A 312 -8.11 -24.97 5.53
N ASP A 313 -9.07 -24.53 4.73
CA ASP A 313 -9.17 -23.15 4.24
C ASP A 313 -9.51 -22.15 5.35
N ARG A 314 -9.05 -20.91 5.13
CA ARG A 314 -9.06 -19.86 6.16
C ARG A 314 -9.46 -18.52 5.56
N VAL A 315 -10.22 -17.76 6.36
CA VAL A 315 -10.47 -16.33 6.13
C VAL A 315 -9.96 -15.54 7.32
N GLY A 316 -9.48 -14.33 7.08
CA GLY A 316 -9.10 -13.41 8.15
C GLY A 316 -9.92 -12.12 8.14
N VAL A 317 -10.13 -11.54 9.31
CA VAL A 317 -10.75 -10.22 9.47
C VAL A 317 -9.83 -9.33 10.29
N ILE A 318 -9.50 -8.16 9.74
CA ILE A 318 -8.71 -7.11 10.39
C ILE A 318 -9.67 -6.03 10.85
N ALA A 319 -10.15 -6.19 12.08
CA ALA A 319 -11.09 -5.30 12.76
C ALA A 319 -10.40 -4.06 13.33
N ALA A 320 -9.83 -3.23 12.46
CA ALA A 320 -8.99 -2.10 12.86
C ALA A 320 -9.73 -1.03 13.69
N VAL A 321 -11.06 -0.96 13.60
CA VAL A 321 -11.88 0.05 14.25
C VAL A 321 -12.76 -0.57 15.33
N THR A 322 -13.43 -1.69 15.05
CA THR A 322 -14.39 -2.30 15.98
C THR A 322 -13.73 -3.17 17.05
N ALA A 323 -12.56 -3.77 16.77
CA ALA A 323 -11.81 -4.57 17.75
C ALA A 323 -10.29 -4.32 17.65
N PRO A 324 -9.81 -3.12 18.07
CA PRO A 324 -8.41 -2.73 17.95
C PRO A 324 -7.45 -3.71 18.65
N PHE A 325 -6.27 -3.90 18.05
CA PHE A 325 -5.26 -4.88 18.49
C PHE A 325 -3.93 -4.23 18.90
N CYS A 326 -3.97 -2.94 19.28
CA CYS A 326 -2.77 -2.18 19.67
C CYS A 326 -2.01 -2.84 20.84
N GLY A 327 -2.72 -3.47 21.80
CA GLY A 327 -2.10 -4.10 22.97
C GLY A 327 -1.12 -5.24 22.64
N ALA A 328 -1.22 -5.84 21.45
CA ALA A 328 -0.32 -6.90 21.00
C ALA A 328 0.53 -6.50 19.78
N CYS A 329 0.47 -5.24 19.34
CA CYS A 329 1.15 -4.79 18.13
C CYS A 329 2.68 -4.80 18.29
N ASP A 330 3.37 -5.44 17.36
CA ASP A 330 4.82 -5.64 17.34
C ASP A 330 5.50 -4.94 16.14
N ARG A 331 4.81 -3.96 15.53
CA ARG A 331 5.23 -3.36 14.27
C ARG A 331 5.89 -2.00 14.43
N LEU A 332 6.95 -1.78 13.66
CA LEU A 332 7.55 -0.48 13.38
C LEU A 332 7.37 -0.14 11.90
N ARG A 333 7.46 1.13 11.53
CA ARG A 333 7.36 1.58 10.14
C ARG A 333 8.50 2.50 9.78
N LEU A 334 9.21 2.19 8.70
CA LEU A 334 10.15 3.07 8.01
C LEU A 334 9.46 3.63 6.77
N THR A 335 9.33 4.96 6.68
CA THR A 335 8.77 5.64 5.51
C THR A 335 9.80 5.73 4.37
N ALA A 336 9.35 6.06 3.16
CA ALA A 336 10.22 6.14 1.99
C ALA A 336 11.26 7.26 2.10
N ASP A 337 10.92 8.34 2.80
CA ASP A 337 11.78 9.48 3.12
C ASP A 337 12.59 9.29 4.42
N GLY A 338 12.64 8.06 4.94
CA GLY A 338 13.53 7.68 6.03
C GLY A 338 13.11 8.15 7.42
N GLN A 339 11.81 8.32 7.63
CA GLN A 339 11.25 8.59 8.95
C GLN A 339 10.84 7.27 9.61
N LEU A 340 11.23 7.08 10.86
CA LEU A 340 10.81 5.94 11.67
C LEU A 340 9.57 6.31 12.50
N ARG A 341 8.54 5.47 12.42
CA ARG A 341 7.28 5.60 13.17
C ARG A 341 7.00 4.35 13.98
N SER A 342 6.57 4.54 15.22
CA SER A 342 6.12 3.46 16.12
C SER A 342 4.67 3.02 15.84
N CYS A 343 3.91 3.81 15.07
CA CYS A 343 2.52 3.54 14.75
C CYS A 343 2.17 4.03 13.34
N LEU A 344 1.16 3.42 12.72
CA LEU A 344 0.60 3.86 11.44
C LEU A 344 0.03 5.29 11.53
N PHE A 345 -0.52 5.65 12.69
CA PHE A 345 -1.13 6.97 13.01
C PHE A 345 -0.22 7.86 13.86
N ALA A 346 1.09 7.59 13.92
CA ALA A 346 2.01 8.41 14.70
C ALA A 346 1.99 9.87 14.18
N THR A 347 1.92 10.82 15.11
CA THR A 347 1.97 12.27 14.84
C THR A 347 3.40 12.83 14.95
N SER A 348 4.33 12.04 15.48
CA SER A 348 5.75 12.33 15.56
C SER A 348 6.56 11.21 14.90
N GLU A 349 7.72 11.60 14.36
CA GLU A 349 8.57 10.71 13.59
C GLU A 349 10.04 10.98 13.95
N LEU A 350 10.88 9.95 13.86
CA LEU A 350 12.31 10.08 14.04
C LEU A 350 12.99 10.13 12.67
N ASP A 351 13.72 11.21 12.40
CA ASP A 351 14.42 11.41 11.14
C ASP A 351 15.72 10.61 11.07
N LEU A 352 15.62 9.36 10.63
CA LEU A 352 16.79 8.51 10.43
C LEU A 352 17.58 8.93 9.19
N ARG A 353 16.94 9.56 8.20
CA ARG A 353 17.61 9.96 6.97
C ARG A 353 18.72 10.96 7.24
N SER A 354 18.46 11.98 8.05
CA SER A 354 19.49 12.95 8.44
C SER A 354 20.64 12.26 9.18
N VAL A 355 20.34 11.34 10.12
CA VAL A 355 21.38 10.57 10.82
C VAL A 355 22.23 9.71 9.87
N LEU A 356 21.61 9.09 8.85
CA LEU A 356 22.31 8.25 7.87
C LEU A 356 23.21 9.06 6.96
N ARG A 357 22.83 10.30 6.63
CA ARG A 357 23.48 11.17 5.63
C ARG A 357 24.43 12.21 6.22
N ASP A 358 24.25 12.59 7.49
CA ASP A 358 25.14 13.51 8.21
C ASP A 358 26.39 12.82 8.77
N GLN A 359 26.54 11.50 8.55
CA GLN A 359 27.75 10.77 8.91
C GLN A 359 28.61 10.44 7.68
N PRO A 360 29.68 11.22 7.40
CA PRO A 360 30.71 10.79 6.46
C PRO A 360 31.52 9.65 7.10
N GLY A 361 31.38 8.43 6.58
CA GLY A 361 32.26 7.30 6.89
C GLY A 361 31.98 6.58 8.20
N LEU A 362 31.12 5.55 8.15
CA LEU A 362 31.19 4.41 9.07
C LEU A 362 31.13 3.12 8.24
N ASP A 363 32.16 2.89 7.43
CA ASP A 363 32.45 1.61 6.76
C ASP A 363 32.97 0.54 7.74
N GLY A 364 32.49 0.55 8.98
CA GLY A 364 32.97 -0.33 10.04
C GLY A 364 32.05 -0.34 11.25
N LEU A 365 30.90 -0.98 11.12
CA LEU A 365 30.09 -1.50 12.23
C LEU A 365 29.44 -2.82 11.82
#